data_AF-A0A6A4W7P7-F1
#
_entry.id   AF-A0A6A4W7P7-F1
#
_cell.length_a   1.000
_cell.length_b   1.000
_cell.length_c   1.000
_cell.angle_alpha   90.00
_cell.angle_beta   90.00
_cell.angle_gamma   90.00
#
_symmetry.space_group_name_H-M   'P 1'
#
loop_
_entity.id
_entity.type
_entity.pdbx_description
1 polymer ?
#
loop_
_entity_poly.entity_id
_entity_poly.type
_entity_poly.pdbx_seq_one_letter_code
_entity_poly.pdbx_strand_id
1 'polypeptide(L)'
;MKLFVAATLLALAASVPLDSQVEDQDELEMHEVWGSSYKEVQEKMGLNNGASLSRSGQVLDSVFWKSIAQEIIQTKLNDKVYHHQAKNAILFIGDGMSIHTLAAARKQKGLLHGADVPEHTMLSWEKFPYTGLSKTYNCDRWTADSASTATAYLTGAKGNFLTVGVDCSVLIWNCDAVNEASSPKSILRYGVEAGKWVGLVSTARITHASPAATFGHTAYRTWESDADFVAMEWMTGPVKDSCKNVMKDLSTQFVEREGIDINVAFGGGWGKFTPKEVEGGSRLDGRDLIQEWKDKQASLGRSYAYLTTKDELNNFDATSADYVLGLFSRSHMQYRAFQTPDDVNLTEMVKKALEILKRGPNGFVLFVEGAKIDHGHHYGNAYTAIDETIELEEVVQYAVDNTDESDTLIVVSSDHAHTFKINGYPERGLDMYGPASFLAGGMQKGGPPPSLPYPILQYANGPGGTRTKEEQDAKRAALTEIGPDAEWRDPHYKQFAGIYLPKETHGGDDVGIFARGPGAHLLRGSLEENYIHHVINWALCQGDYLTVCDE
;
A
#
# COMPACT_ATOMS: atom_id res chain seq x y z
N MET A 1 22.29 -53.14 -48.11
CA MET A 1 23.48 -53.98 -48.38
C MET A 1 24.64 -53.37 -47.61
N LYS A 2 25.14 -54.06 -46.58
CA LYS A 2 26.32 -53.68 -45.80
C LYS A 2 27.57 -53.78 -46.68
N LEU A 3 28.53 -52.88 -46.53
CA LEU A 3 29.95 -53.26 -46.48
C LEU A 3 30.79 -52.17 -45.82
N PHE A 4 31.70 -52.68 -45.00
CA PHE A 4 32.53 -52.05 -43.99
C PHE A 4 33.94 -51.78 -44.55
N VAL A 5 34.79 -51.21 -43.67
CA VAL A 5 36.27 -51.14 -43.63
C VAL A 5 36.82 -49.76 -44.02
N ALA A 6 37.73 -49.09 -43.30
CA ALA A 6 38.21 -49.00 -41.90
C ALA A 6 39.34 -47.95 -41.88
N ALA A 7 39.44 -47.20 -40.77
CA ALA A 7 40.62 -46.52 -40.20
C ALA A 7 41.37 -45.44 -41.02
N THR A 8 41.52 -44.23 -40.45
CA THR A 8 42.77 -43.81 -39.76
C THR A 8 42.48 -42.56 -38.90
N LEU A 9 42.93 -42.57 -37.63
CA LEU A 9 42.98 -41.39 -36.75
C LEU A 9 44.01 -40.38 -37.27
N LEU A 10 43.67 -39.09 -37.26
CA LEU A 10 44.66 -38.03 -37.01
C LEU A 10 43.98 -36.86 -36.30
N ALA A 11 44.51 -36.54 -35.12
CA ALA A 11 44.11 -35.44 -34.27
C ALA A 11 44.51 -34.09 -34.89
N LEU A 12 43.61 -33.11 -34.84
CA LEU A 12 43.94 -31.69 -34.94
C LEU A 12 43.45 -31.02 -33.65
N ALA A 13 44.31 -31.06 -32.63
CA ALA A 13 44.28 -30.08 -31.56
C ALA A 13 44.95 -28.81 -32.12
N ALA A 14 44.15 -27.84 -32.52
CA ALA A 14 44.65 -26.49 -32.73
C ALA A 14 44.79 -25.83 -31.35
N SER A 15 46.04 -25.71 -30.90
CA SER A 15 46.45 -24.92 -29.75
C SER A 15 46.14 -23.44 -30.01
N VAL A 16 45.09 -22.92 -29.39
CA VAL A 16 44.96 -21.48 -29.14
C VAL A 16 45.90 -21.16 -27.97
N PRO A 17 46.81 -20.18 -28.08
CA PRO A 17 47.60 -19.76 -26.93
C PRO A 17 46.64 -19.19 -25.89
N LEU A 18 46.65 -19.77 -24.68
CA LEU A 18 46.14 -19.10 -23.48
C LEU A 18 47.09 -17.92 -23.23
N ASP A 19 46.65 -16.73 -23.61
CA ASP A 19 47.36 -15.49 -23.34
C ASP A 19 47.15 -15.13 -21.87
N SER A 20 48.00 -15.69 -21.00
CA SER A 20 47.95 -15.50 -19.54
C SER A 20 48.56 -14.16 -19.09
N GLN A 21 48.53 -13.13 -19.93
CA GLN A 21 49.08 -11.80 -19.64
C GLN A 21 48.07 -10.66 -19.76
N VAL A 22 46.82 -10.95 -20.14
CA VAL A 22 45.75 -9.93 -20.24
C VAL A 22 44.94 -9.80 -18.94
N GLU A 23 44.91 -10.82 -18.09
CA GLU A 23 44.17 -10.78 -16.81
C GLU A 23 44.77 -9.79 -15.78
N ASP A 24 46.09 -9.55 -15.79
CA ASP A 24 46.75 -8.67 -14.81
C ASP A 24 46.60 -7.17 -15.12
N GLN A 25 46.36 -6.78 -16.38
CA GLN A 25 46.19 -5.36 -16.75
C GLN A 25 44.79 -4.82 -16.43
N ASP A 26 43.76 -5.65 -16.58
CA ASP A 26 42.38 -5.27 -16.25
C ASP A 26 42.18 -5.11 -14.73
N GLU A 27 42.89 -5.90 -13.90
CA GLU A 27 42.93 -5.71 -12.44
C GLU A 27 43.66 -4.42 -12.01
N LEU A 28 44.67 -3.98 -12.79
CA LEU A 28 45.39 -2.74 -12.54
C LEU A 28 44.59 -1.49 -12.95
N GLU A 29 43.85 -1.54 -14.06
CA GLU A 29 42.92 -0.46 -14.46
C GLU A 29 41.71 -0.34 -13.52
N MET A 30 41.27 -1.44 -12.89
CA MET A 30 40.24 -1.43 -11.85
C MET A 30 40.61 -0.59 -10.62
N HIS A 31 41.90 -0.48 -10.30
CA HIS A 31 42.40 0.33 -9.19
C HIS A 31 42.41 1.85 -9.50
N GLU A 32 42.60 2.24 -10.77
CA GLU A 32 42.71 3.65 -11.17
C GLU A 32 41.36 4.38 -11.19
N VAL A 33 40.25 3.68 -11.43
CA VAL A 33 38.90 4.31 -11.49
C VAL A 33 38.26 4.45 -10.10
N TRP A 34 38.58 3.56 -9.15
CA TRP A 34 37.92 3.53 -7.83
C TRP A 34 38.82 3.75 -6.62
N GLY A 35 40.15 3.79 -6.77
CA GLY A 35 41.10 4.20 -5.71
C GLY A 35 41.03 3.42 -4.38
N SER A 36 40.16 2.40 -4.28
CA SER A 36 39.83 1.67 -3.06
C SER A 36 39.63 0.18 -3.38
N SER A 37 40.25 -0.69 -2.58
CA SER A 37 40.06 -2.14 -2.70
C SER A 37 38.60 -2.56 -2.42
N TYR A 38 38.17 -3.73 -2.91
CA TYR A 38 36.83 -4.30 -2.58
C TYR A 38 36.54 -4.28 -1.07
N LYS A 39 37.55 -4.59 -0.27
CA LYS A 39 37.47 -4.56 1.18
C LYS A 39 37.20 -3.15 1.73
N GLU A 40 37.81 -2.12 1.16
CA GLU A 40 37.54 -0.72 1.54
C GLU A 40 36.13 -0.28 1.14
N VAL A 41 35.59 -0.76 0.01
CA VAL A 41 34.20 -0.49 -0.37
C VAL A 41 33.25 -1.18 0.61
N GLN A 42 33.52 -2.44 0.98
CA GLN A 42 32.75 -3.16 2.00
C GLN A 42 32.81 -2.45 3.36
N GLU A 43 34.00 -2.02 3.81
CA GLU A 43 34.18 -1.28 5.05
C GLU A 43 33.44 0.09 5.00
N LYS A 44 33.52 0.83 3.90
CA LYS A 44 32.76 2.09 3.67
C LYS A 44 31.25 1.87 3.66
N MET A 45 30.77 0.73 3.16
CA MET A 45 29.36 0.33 3.18
C MET A 45 28.93 -0.34 4.50
N GLY A 46 29.83 -0.50 5.47
CA GLY A 46 29.54 -1.10 6.78
C GLY A 46 29.43 -2.63 6.80
N LEU A 47 29.96 -3.31 5.78
CA LEU A 47 29.94 -4.76 5.62
C LEU A 47 31.19 -5.39 6.26
N ASN A 48 31.21 -5.51 7.59
CA ASN A 48 32.40 -6.00 8.32
C ASN A 48 32.50 -7.52 8.46
N ASN A 49 31.46 -8.27 8.10
CA ASN A 49 31.40 -9.72 8.28
C ASN A 49 30.89 -10.35 6.98
N GLY A 50 31.66 -11.28 6.41
CA GLY A 50 31.28 -11.97 5.17
C GLY A 50 29.84 -12.53 5.23
N ALA A 51 29.21 -12.68 4.06
CA ALA A 51 27.79 -13.02 3.85
C ALA A 51 27.28 -14.35 4.48
N SER A 52 28.03 -14.96 5.40
CA SER A 52 27.67 -16.12 6.23
C SER A 52 27.38 -15.78 7.70
N LEU A 53 27.54 -14.53 8.13
CA LEU A 53 27.31 -14.09 9.51
C LEU A 53 26.13 -13.11 9.61
N SER A 54 25.49 -13.06 10.78
CA SER A 54 24.58 -11.99 11.18
C SER A 54 25.33 -10.74 11.65
N ARG A 55 24.62 -9.67 12.00
CA ARG A 55 25.22 -8.43 12.53
C ARG A 55 25.95 -8.65 13.86
N SER A 56 25.47 -9.57 14.69
CA SER A 56 26.04 -9.99 15.97
C SER A 56 27.14 -11.05 15.84
N GLY A 57 27.42 -11.51 14.61
CA GLY A 57 28.42 -12.54 14.33
C GLY A 57 27.90 -13.97 14.47
N GLN A 58 26.58 -14.17 14.55
CA GLN A 58 25.98 -15.51 14.53
C GLN A 58 26.22 -16.17 13.17
N VAL A 59 26.69 -17.41 13.18
CA VAL A 59 26.84 -18.22 11.96
C VAL A 59 25.47 -18.64 11.45
N LEU A 60 25.13 -18.27 10.21
CA LEU A 60 23.85 -18.57 9.57
C LEU A 60 23.93 -19.90 8.80
N ASP A 61 24.35 -20.96 9.50
CA ASP A 61 24.56 -22.30 8.94
C ASP A 61 23.27 -23.14 8.85
N SER A 62 23.42 -24.40 8.46
CA SER A 62 22.28 -25.33 8.36
C SER A 62 21.52 -25.55 9.67
N VAL A 63 22.16 -25.37 10.84
CA VAL A 63 21.53 -25.54 12.15
C VAL A 63 20.61 -24.35 12.42
N PHE A 64 21.06 -23.12 12.15
CA PHE A 64 20.26 -21.91 12.24
C PHE A 64 19.00 -21.96 11.35
N TRP A 65 19.16 -22.33 10.08
CA TRP A 65 18.01 -22.43 9.17
C TRP A 65 17.04 -23.54 9.56
N LYS A 66 17.57 -24.67 10.05
CA LYS A 66 16.73 -25.75 10.58
C LYS A 66 15.95 -25.30 11.81
N SER A 67 16.55 -24.55 12.74
CA SER A 67 15.83 -24.08 13.94
C SER A 67 14.69 -23.14 13.58
N ILE A 68 14.90 -22.18 12.68
CA ILE A 68 13.84 -21.29 12.18
C ILE A 68 12.69 -22.10 11.57
N ALA A 69 13.01 -23.06 10.70
CA ALA A 69 11.99 -23.88 10.05
C ALA A 69 11.17 -24.69 11.06
N GLN A 70 11.82 -25.29 12.07
CA GLN A 70 11.12 -26.04 13.12
C GLN A 70 10.23 -25.14 13.99
N GLU A 71 10.69 -23.92 14.31
CA GLU A 71 9.89 -22.94 15.07
C GLU A 71 8.65 -22.50 14.29
N ILE A 72 8.79 -22.23 12.98
CA ILE A 72 7.66 -21.90 12.11
C ILE A 72 6.68 -23.07 12.03
N ILE A 73 7.17 -24.30 11.82
CA ILE A 73 6.30 -25.50 11.80
C ILE A 73 5.56 -25.63 13.12
N GLN A 74 6.24 -25.49 14.26
CA GLN A 74 5.62 -25.59 15.58
C GLN A 74 4.56 -24.51 15.81
N THR A 75 4.80 -23.29 15.32
CA THR A 75 3.83 -22.18 15.38
C THR A 75 2.60 -22.52 14.53
N LYS A 76 2.81 -22.93 13.26
CA LYS A 76 1.72 -23.27 12.34
C LYS A 76 0.89 -24.47 12.77
N LEU A 77 1.48 -25.45 13.46
CA LEU A 77 0.74 -26.58 14.05
C LEU A 77 -0.20 -26.16 15.19
N ASN A 78 0.01 -24.98 15.77
CA ASN A 78 -0.81 -24.43 16.85
C ASN A 78 -1.83 -23.38 16.34
N ASP A 79 -1.86 -23.08 15.04
CA ASP A 79 -2.82 -22.13 14.46
C ASP A 79 -4.25 -22.62 14.70
N LYS A 80 -5.10 -21.73 15.23
CA LYS A 80 -6.50 -22.02 15.50
C LYS A 80 -7.35 -21.66 14.27
N VAL A 81 -8.33 -22.51 13.97
CA VAL A 81 -9.40 -22.20 13.03
C VAL A 81 -10.65 -21.87 13.85
N TYR A 82 -11.21 -20.68 13.62
CA TYR A 82 -12.44 -20.24 14.27
C TYR A 82 -13.61 -20.41 13.29
N HIS A 83 -14.54 -21.30 13.63
CA HIS A 83 -15.73 -21.68 12.85
C HIS A 83 -17.01 -21.10 13.46
N HIS A 84 -16.96 -19.82 13.84
CA HIS A 84 -18.09 -19.13 14.45
C HIS A 84 -18.11 -17.67 13.98
N GLN A 85 -19.20 -16.98 14.27
CA GLN A 85 -19.39 -15.59 13.88
C GLN A 85 -18.33 -14.66 14.50
N ALA A 86 -17.75 -13.79 13.67
CA ALA A 86 -17.00 -12.63 14.13
C ALA A 86 -17.95 -11.56 14.66
N LYS A 87 -17.64 -11.02 15.84
CA LYS A 87 -18.31 -9.84 16.37
C LYS A 87 -17.86 -8.59 15.63
N ASN A 88 -16.57 -8.49 15.34
CA ASN A 88 -15.95 -7.31 14.72
C ASN A 88 -15.16 -7.67 13.46
N ALA A 89 -15.02 -6.73 12.54
CA ALA A 89 -14.08 -6.85 11.43
C ALA A 89 -13.28 -5.56 11.24
N ILE A 90 -11.99 -5.71 10.94
CA ILE A 90 -11.11 -4.61 10.56
C ILE A 90 -10.45 -4.96 9.24
N LEU A 91 -10.65 -4.12 8.24
CA LEU A 91 -9.99 -4.20 6.95
C LEU A 91 -8.96 -3.07 6.83
N PHE A 92 -7.69 -3.44 6.79
CA PHE A 92 -6.58 -2.54 6.49
C PHE A 92 -6.19 -2.65 5.02
N ILE A 93 -6.11 -1.52 4.34
CA ILE A 93 -5.59 -1.41 2.98
C ILE A 93 -4.38 -0.48 2.99
N GLY A 94 -3.22 -1.01 2.59
CA GLY A 94 -2.11 -0.17 2.14
C GLY A 94 -2.32 0.14 0.66
N ASP A 95 -2.79 1.36 0.34
CA ASP A 95 -3.02 1.79 -1.05
C ASP A 95 -1.68 1.70 -1.80
N GLY A 96 -1.60 0.90 -2.87
CA GLY A 96 -0.36 0.68 -3.60
C GLY A 96 0.71 -0.22 -2.93
N MET A 97 0.39 -0.88 -1.82
CA MET A 97 1.33 -1.74 -1.08
C MET A 97 1.63 -3.09 -1.79
N SER A 98 2.49 -3.01 -2.82
CA SER A 98 2.96 -4.18 -3.59
C SER A 98 3.76 -5.19 -2.74
N ILE A 99 3.94 -6.42 -3.24
CA ILE A 99 4.84 -7.42 -2.60
C ILE A 99 6.27 -6.89 -2.45
N HIS A 100 6.74 -6.04 -3.38
CA HIS A 100 8.05 -5.41 -3.30
C HIS A 100 8.09 -4.35 -2.18
N THR A 101 7.00 -3.61 -2.00
CA THR A 101 6.83 -2.65 -0.90
C THR A 101 6.90 -3.36 0.46
N LEU A 102 6.23 -4.52 0.60
CA LEU A 102 6.31 -5.36 1.81
C LEU A 102 7.75 -5.79 2.13
N ALA A 103 8.47 -6.31 1.12
CA ALA A 103 9.84 -6.76 1.30
C ALA A 103 10.78 -5.62 1.72
N ALA A 104 10.64 -4.43 1.12
CA ALA A 104 11.42 -3.26 1.46
C ALA A 104 11.07 -2.74 2.88
N ALA A 105 9.79 -2.62 3.22
CA ALA A 105 9.36 -2.18 4.54
C ALA A 105 9.79 -3.12 5.65
N ARG A 106 9.70 -4.44 5.43
CA ARG A 106 10.21 -5.46 6.36
C ARG A 106 11.69 -5.27 6.65
N LYS A 107 12.52 -5.08 5.61
CA LYS A 107 13.94 -4.82 5.77
C LYS A 107 14.17 -3.52 6.54
N GLN A 108 13.43 -2.45 6.23
CA GLN A 108 13.57 -1.15 6.90
C GLN A 108 13.26 -1.27 8.38
N LYS A 109 12.15 -1.92 8.71
CA LYS A 109 11.76 -2.23 10.09
C LYS A 109 12.89 -2.96 10.82
N GLY A 110 13.44 -4.00 10.20
CA GLY A 110 14.58 -4.73 10.77
C GLY A 110 15.78 -3.83 11.06
N LEU A 111 16.11 -2.91 10.15
CA LEU A 111 17.18 -1.94 10.35
C LEU A 111 16.90 -0.98 11.51
N LEU A 112 15.70 -0.39 11.55
CA LEU A 112 15.29 0.58 12.57
C LEU A 112 15.27 -0.03 13.98
N HIS A 113 14.87 -1.30 14.10
CA HIS A 113 14.81 -2.00 15.38
C HIS A 113 16.09 -2.77 15.74
N GLY A 114 17.18 -2.60 14.97
CA GLY A 114 18.45 -3.25 15.25
C GLY A 114 18.40 -4.78 15.16
N ALA A 115 17.53 -5.32 14.31
CA ALA A 115 17.42 -6.76 14.09
C ALA A 115 18.75 -7.33 13.59
N ASP A 116 19.08 -8.53 14.09
CA ASP A 116 20.36 -9.18 13.80
C ASP A 116 20.49 -9.58 12.31
N VAL A 117 19.36 -9.96 11.72
CA VAL A 117 19.19 -10.20 10.28
C VAL A 117 17.97 -9.37 9.83
N PRO A 118 18.17 -8.11 9.36
CA PRO A 118 17.06 -7.23 9.00
C PRO A 118 16.09 -7.84 7.99
N GLU A 119 16.60 -8.56 6.99
CA GLU A 119 15.79 -9.24 5.97
C GLU A 119 14.92 -10.38 6.53
N HIS A 120 15.26 -10.92 7.70
CA HIS A 120 14.49 -11.97 8.40
C HIS A 120 13.37 -11.41 9.30
N THR A 121 13.32 -10.08 9.48
CA THR A 121 12.24 -9.41 10.23
C THR A 121 10.88 -9.74 9.61
N MET A 122 9.78 -9.52 10.33
CA MET A 122 8.43 -9.60 9.79
C MET A 122 7.63 -8.36 10.15
N LEU A 123 6.80 -7.90 9.20
CA LEU A 123 5.72 -6.95 9.50
C LEU A 123 4.67 -7.66 10.38
N SER A 124 3.91 -6.93 11.19
CA SER A 124 2.95 -7.48 12.16
C SER A 124 1.98 -8.48 11.52
N TRP A 125 1.44 -8.18 10.34
CA TRP A 125 0.52 -9.06 9.61
C TRP A 125 1.17 -10.25 8.93
N GLU A 126 2.49 -10.25 8.70
CA GLU A 126 3.18 -11.42 8.13
C GLU A 126 3.25 -12.59 9.13
N LYS A 127 2.92 -12.33 10.40
CA LYS A 127 2.77 -13.33 11.45
C LYS A 127 1.37 -13.97 11.46
N PHE A 128 0.42 -13.47 10.66
CA PHE A 128 -0.94 -13.99 10.65
C PHE A 128 -0.97 -15.45 10.13
N PRO A 129 -1.94 -16.26 10.59
CA PRO A 129 -2.01 -17.68 10.25
C PRO A 129 -2.27 -17.91 8.75
N TYR A 130 -3.03 -17.01 8.09
CA TYR A 130 -3.48 -17.18 6.70
C TYR A 130 -2.96 -16.08 5.78
N THR A 131 -2.54 -16.51 4.59
CA THR A 131 -2.06 -15.64 3.52
C THR A 131 -2.60 -16.10 2.17
N GLY A 132 -2.95 -15.14 1.32
CA GLY A 132 -3.37 -15.34 -0.07
C GLY A 132 -2.84 -14.26 -1.00
N LEU A 133 -3.16 -14.40 -2.27
CA LEU A 133 -2.91 -13.40 -3.32
C LEU A 133 -4.26 -12.89 -3.86
N SER A 134 -4.34 -11.58 -4.06
CA SER A 134 -5.49 -10.87 -4.63
C SER A 134 -5.18 -10.46 -6.07
N LYS A 135 -6.05 -10.84 -7.01
CA LYS A 135 -5.98 -10.42 -8.42
C LYS A 135 -6.70 -9.09 -8.61
N THR A 136 -5.93 -8.04 -8.91
CA THR A 136 -6.34 -6.63 -8.82
C THR A 136 -6.81 -6.02 -10.14
N TYR A 137 -6.87 -6.79 -11.23
CA TYR A 137 -7.46 -6.30 -12.49
C TYR A 137 -8.92 -5.88 -12.25
N ASN A 138 -9.39 -4.85 -12.96
CA ASN A 138 -10.78 -4.39 -12.87
C ASN A 138 -11.57 -4.82 -14.13
N CYS A 139 -12.79 -4.33 -14.31
CA CYS A 139 -13.62 -4.79 -15.43
C CYS A 139 -13.07 -4.43 -16.82
N ASP A 140 -12.27 -3.36 -16.95
CA ASP A 140 -11.85 -2.80 -18.23
C ASP A 140 -10.35 -2.50 -18.36
N ARG A 141 -9.53 -2.80 -17.35
CA ARG A 141 -8.07 -2.62 -17.28
C ARG A 141 -7.40 -3.77 -16.55
N TRP A 142 -6.20 -4.13 -17.01
CA TRP A 142 -5.33 -5.05 -16.30
C TRP A 142 -4.68 -4.41 -15.08
N THR A 143 -4.21 -3.17 -15.24
CA THR A 143 -3.74 -2.33 -14.13
C THR A 143 -4.88 -1.42 -13.71
N ALA A 144 -5.51 -1.73 -12.59
CA ALA A 144 -6.63 -0.98 -12.05
C ALA A 144 -6.18 0.28 -11.28
N ASP A 145 -7.16 1.09 -10.89
CA ASP A 145 -6.99 2.25 -10.02
C ASP A 145 -7.70 2.04 -8.68
N SER A 146 -7.31 2.79 -7.65
CA SER A 146 -7.90 2.71 -6.30
C SER A 146 -9.44 2.80 -6.27
N ALA A 147 -10.10 3.44 -7.25
CA ALA A 147 -11.55 3.55 -7.26
C ALA A 147 -12.26 2.24 -7.58
N SER A 148 -11.81 1.58 -8.65
CA SER A 148 -12.40 0.34 -9.12
C SER A 148 -12.04 -0.85 -8.23
N THR A 149 -10.83 -0.85 -7.66
CA THR A 149 -10.37 -1.85 -6.68
C THR A 149 -11.08 -1.68 -5.34
N ALA A 150 -11.25 -0.44 -4.86
CA ALA A 150 -12.06 -0.19 -3.67
C ALA A 150 -13.51 -0.61 -3.83
N THR A 151 -14.08 -0.46 -5.02
CA THR A 151 -15.38 -1.04 -5.33
C THR A 151 -15.34 -2.56 -5.15
N ALA A 152 -14.31 -3.24 -5.65
CA ALA A 152 -14.16 -4.69 -5.47
C ALA A 152 -14.10 -5.10 -3.99
N TYR A 153 -13.09 -4.66 -3.24
CA TYR A 153 -12.88 -5.17 -1.87
C TYR A 153 -13.85 -4.57 -0.83
N LEU A 154 -14.54 -3.46 -1.11
CA LEU A 154 -15.55 -2.90 -0.20
C LEU A 154 -16.97 -3.27 -0.55
N THR A 155 -17.32 -3.53 -1.83
CA THR A 155 -18.72 -3.78 -2.25
C THR A 155 -18.96 -5.18 -2.81
N GLY A 156 -17.91 -5.95 -3.05
CA GLY A 156 -18.03 -7.34 -3.52
C GLY A 156 -18.28 -7.49 -5.02
N ALA A 157 -18.30 -6.40 -5.78
CA ALA A 157 -18.35 -6.38 -7.24
C ALA A 157 -17.18 -5.55 -7.80
N LYS A 158 -16.60 -5.99 -8.92
CA LYS A 158 -15.60 -5.18 -9.63
C LYS A 158 -16.26 -4.00 -10.32
N GLY A 159 -15.56 -2.86 -10.39
CA GLY A 159 -15.96 -1.66 -11.12
C GLY A 159 -15.08 -1.37 -12.34
N ASN A 160 -15.46 -0.38 -13.14
CA ASN A 160 -14.63 0.14 -14.23
C ASN A 160 -13.64 1.19 -13.72
N PHE A 161 -12.55 1.38 -14.46
CA PHE A 161 -11.52 2.37 -14.17
C PHE A 161 -12.10 3.76 -13.86
N LEU A 162 -11.62 4.38 -12.77
CA LEU A 162 -12.03 5.71 -12.28
C LEU A 162 -13.49 5.80 -11.78
N THR A 163 -14.23 4.71 -11.66
CA THR A 163 -15.57 4.69 -11.06
C THR A 163 -15.52 4.23 -9.60
N VAL A 164 -16.39 4.76 -8.73
CA VAL A 164 -16.41 4.47 -7.29
C VAL A 164 -17.76 3.92 -6.89
N GLY A 165 -17.77 2.78 -6.21
CA GLY A 165 -18.96 2.15 -5.62
C GLY A 165 -19.94 1.59 -6.65
N VAL A 166 -19.60 1.55 -7.94
CA VAL A 166 -20.51 1.11 -9.01
C VAL A 166 -19.90 -0.04 -9.79
N ASP A 167 -20.75 -0.98 -10.22
CA ASP A 167 -20.28 -2.18 -10.91
C ASP A 167 -19.83 -1.92 -12.37
N CYS A 168 -19.41 -2.98 -13.06
CA CYS A 168 -18.94 -2.91 -14.45
C CYS A 168 -19.94 -2.34 -15.46
N SER A 169 -21.23 -2.18 -15.12
CA SER A 169 -22.24 -1.62 -16.02
C SER A 169 -22.15 -0.10 -16.15
N VAL A 170 -21.51 0.58 -15.20
CA VAL A 170 -21.31 2.03 -15.23
C VAL A 170 -19.99 2.36 -15.90
N LEU A 171 -20.05 2.94 -17.09
CA LEU A 171 -18.88 3.48 -17.76
C LEU A 171 -18.46 4.80 -17.09
N ILE A 172 -17.17 5.10 -17.17
CA ILE A 172 -16.64 6.41 -16.77
C ILE A 172 -17.49 7.52 -17.40
N TRP A 173 -17.87 8.50 -16.57
CA TRP A 173 -18.69 9.66 -16.96
C TRP A 173 -20.15 9.39 -17.34
N ASN A 174 -20.63 8.15 -17.32
CA ASN A 174 -22.04 7.83 -17.59
C ASN A 174 -22.88 7.92 -16.31
N CYS A 175 -23.22 9.14 -15.90
CA CYS A 175 -23.95 9.38 -14.65
C CYS A 175 -25.38 8.84 -14.64
N ASP A 176 -26.04 8.77 -15.80
CA ASP A 176 -27.40 8.21 -15.91
C ASP A 176 -27.43 6.71 -15.63
N ALA A 177 -26.29 6.02 -15.81
CA ALA A 177 -26.16 4.61 -15.47
C ALA A 177 -26.01 4.37 -13.96
N VAL A 178 -25.71 5.39 -13.16
CA VAL A 178 -25.59 5.25 -11.69
C VAL A 178 -26.98 5.17 -11.07
N ASN A 179 -27.37 3.97 -10.66
CA ASN A 179 -28.65 3.71 -10.01
C ASN A 179 -28.50 2.59 -8.96
N GLU A 180 -29.57 2.26 -8.24
CA GLU A 180 -29.55 1.24 -7.18
C GLU A 180 -29.06 -0.13 -7.67
N ALA A 181 -29.44 -0.55 -8.89
CA ALA A 181 -29.04 -1.85 -9.43
C ALA A 181 -27.54 -1.92 -9.77
N SER A 182 -26.94 -0.79 -10.14
CA SER A 182 -25.51 -0.69 -10.46
C SER A 182 -24.64 -0.32 -9.24
N SER A 183 -25.24 -0.17 -8.06
CA SER A 183 -24.62 0.42 -6.86
C SER A 183 -24.63 -0.58 -5.70
N PRO A 184 -23.73 -1.59 -5.71
CA PRO A 184 -23.65 -2.61 -4.67
C PRO A 184 -23.40 -2.01 -3.29
N LYS A 185 -23.95 -2.66 -2.26
CA LYS A 185 -23.78 -2.25 -0.86
C LYS A 185 -22.34 -2.51 -0.40
N SER A 186 -21.76 -1.56 0.34
CA SER A 186 -20.44 -1.74 0.93
C SER A 186 -20.47 -2.60 2.21
N ILE A 187 -19.30 -3.05 2.67
CA ILE A 187 -19.14 -3.72 3.98
C ILE A 187 -19.64 -2.86 5.15
N LEU A 188 -19.55 -1.52 5.04
CA LEU A 188 -20.06 -0.62 6.07
C LEU A 188 -21.59 -0.50 5.99
N ARG A 189 -22.18 -0.47 4.78
CA ARG A 189 -23.63 -0.47 4.63
C ARG A 189 -24.24 -1.75 5.23
N TYR A 190 -23.66 -2.92 4.95
CA TYR A 190 -24.09 -4.16 5.58
C TYR A 190 -23.88 -4.16 7.10
N GLY A 191 -22.79 -3.56 7.59
CA GLY A 191 -22.56 -3.36 9.02
C GLY A 191 -23.66 -2.54 9.70
N VAL A 192 -24.05 -1.42 9.11
CA VAL A 192 -25.15 -0.58 9.61
C VAL A 192 -26.48 -1.34 9.60
N GLU A 193 -26.78 -2.08 8.52
CA GLU A 193 -28.00 -2.91 8.42
C GLU A 193 -28.03 -4.02 9.49
N ALA A 194 -26.86 -4.57 9.85
CA ALA A 194 -26.69 -5.54 10.94
C ALA A 194 -26.66 -4.88 12.34
N GLY A 195 -26.87 -3.56 12.44
CA GLY A 195 -26.87 -2.83 13.70
C GLY A 195 -25.49 -2.69 14.36
N LYS A 196 -24.41 -2.91 13.62
CA LYS A 196 -23.02 -2.70 14.06
C LYS A 196 -22.65 -1.23 13.93
N TRP A 197 -21.69 -0.79 14.74
CA TRP A 197 -21.07 0.52 14.51
C TRP A 197 -20.06 0.43 13.37
N VAL A 198 -19.94 1.49 12.57
CA VAL A 198 -19.05 1.46 11.41
C VAL A 198 -18.07 2.63 11.40
N GLY A 199 -16.87 2.35 10.92
CA GLY A 199 -15.76 3.30 10.93
C GLY A 199 -14.99 3.35 9.62
N LEU A 200 -14.49 4.54 9.33
CA LEU A 200 -13.64 4.87 8.20
C LEU A 200 -12.45 5.70 8.71
N VAL A 201 -11.23 5.22 8.52
CA VAL A 201 -10.01 5.95 8.85
C VAL A 201 -9.07 5.94 7.66
N SER A 202 -8.54 7.09 7.26
CA SER A 202 -7.65 7.18 6.09
C SER A 202 -6.66 8.33 6.22
N THR A 203 -5.44 8.14 5.70
CA THR A 203 -4.48 9.23 5.49
C THR A 203 -4.73 10.05 4.22
N ALA A 204 -5.77 9.73 3.45
CA ALA A 204 -6.26 10.54 2.35
C ALA A 204 -7.35 11.55 2.79
N ARG A 205 -7.94 12.24 1.80
CA ARG A 205 -9.25 12.86 2.00
C ARG A 205 -10.27 11.76 2.22
N ILE A 206 -11.23 11.92 3.14
CA ILE A 206 -12.29 10.90 3.30
C ILE A 206 -13.18 10.72 2.04
N THR A 207 -13.10 11.67 1.10
CA THR A 207 -13.73 11.61 -0.23
C THR A 207 -12.81 11.07 -1.33
N HIS A 208 -11.57 10.69 -1.01
CA HIS A 208 -10.70 9.97 -1.95
C HIS A 208 -11.34 8.64 -2.36
N ALA A 209 -10.87 8.00 -3.42
CA ALA A 209 -11.57 6.89 -4.04
C ALA A 209 -11.80 5.68 -3.12
N SER A 210 -10.76 5.24 -2.42
CA SER A 210 -10.81 4.13 -1.47
C SER A 210 -11.80 4.37 -0.32
N PRO A 211 -11.72 5.49 0.43
CA PRO A 211 -12.66 5.77 1.49
C PRO A 211 -14.07 6.05 0.95
N ALA A 212 -14.19 6.70 -0.21
CA ALA A 212 -15.46 6.99 -0.85
C ALA A 212 -16.24 5.74 -1.25
N ALA A 213 -15.60 4.66 -1.68
CA ALA A 213 -16.31 3.41 -2.00
C ALA A 213 -17.02 2.76 -0.80
N THR A 214 -16.73 3.21 0.44
CA THR A 214 -17.52 2.79 1.60
C THR A 214 -18.94 3.39 1.61
N PHE A 215 -19.16 4.56 1.01
CA PHE A 215 -20.43 5.30 1.10
C PHE A 215 -20.94 5.93 -0.19
N GLY A 216 -20.11 6.10 -1.21
CA GLY A 216 -20.41 6.89 -2.40
C GLY A 216 -20.56 6.04 -3.65
N HIS A 217 -21.36 6.54 -4.58
CA HIS A 217 -21.54 6.00 -5.91
C HIS A 217 -21.31 7.10 -6.93
N THR A 218 -20.30 6.95 -7.79
CA THR A 218 -20.02 7.92 -8.84
C THR A 218 -19.37 7.28 -10.06
N ALA A 219 -19.77 7.75 -11.23
CA ALA A 219 -19.14 7.40 -12.50
C ALA A 219 -17.74 8.04 -12.68
N TYR A 220 -17.28 8.85 -11.72
CA TYR A 220 -15.94 9.44 -11.77
C TYR A 220 -15.41 9.82 -10.37
N ARG A 221 -14.27 9.23 -9.99
CA ARG A 221 -13.66 9.33 -8.65
C ARG A 221 -13.27 10.75 -8.24
N THR A 222 -13.03 11.65 -9.20
CA THR A 222 -12.57 13.00 -8.87
C THR A 222 -13.69 13.95 -8.53
N TRP A 223 -14.96 13.56 -8.66
CA TRP A 223 -16.11 14.38 -8.26
C TRP A 223 -16.31 14.34 -6.74
N GLU A 224 -15.30 14.83 -6.03
CA GLU A 224 -15.24 14.85 -4.57
C GLU A 224 -16.07 16.01 -3.99
N SER A 225 -16.11 17.14 -4.67
CA SER A 225 -17.00 18.28 -4.41
C SER A 225 -17.68 18.78 -5.69
N ASP A 226 -18.69 19.63 -5.54
CA ASP A 226 -19.43 20.23 -6.66
C ASP A 226 -18.52 21.02 -7.63
N ALA A 227 -17.42 21.58 -7.11
CA ALA A 227 -16.41 22.29 -7.88
C ALA A 227 -15.68 21.40 -8.90
N ASP A 228 -15.55 20.10 -8.61
CA ASP A 228 -14.82 19.17 -9.45
C ASP A 228 -15.57 18.84 -10.75
N PHE A 229 -16.89 18.99 -10.78
CA PHE A 229 -17.66 18.95 -12.04
C PHE A 229 -17.22 20.07 -12.99
N VAL A 230 -16.80 21.22 -12.45
CA VAL A 230 -16.35 22.38 -13.23
C VAL A 230 -14.88 22.28 -13.61
N ALA A 231 -14.00 21.88 -12.68
CA ALA A 231 -12.55 21.82 -12.90
C ALA A 231 -12.14 20.88 -14.06
N MET A 232 -12.99 19.93 -14.40
CA MET A 232 -12.75 18.92 -15.42
C MET A 232 -13.28 19.30 -16.81
N GLU A 233 -13.79 20.52 -16.99
CA GLU A 233 -14.46 20.98 -18.23
C GLU A 233 -13.65 20.76 -19.51
N TRP A 234 -12.32 20.92 -19.45
CA TRP A 234 -11.44 20.69 -20.60
C TRP A 234 -11.26 19.20 -20.97
N MET A 235 -11.50 18.28 -20.03
CA MET A 235 -11.45 16.83 -20.26
C MET A 235 -12.82 16.23 -20.56
N THR A 236 -13.88 16.77 -19.96
CA THR A 236 -15.21 16.15 -19.96
C THR A 236 -16.21 16.86 -20.87
N GLY A 237 -15.94 18.09 -21.33
CA GLY A 237 -16.79 18.80 -22.28
C GLY A 237 -18.29 18.76 -21.88
N PRO A 238 -19.21 18.36 -22.80
CA PRO A 238 -20.66 18.32 -22.53
C PRO A 238 -21.13 17.38 -21.41
N VAL A 239 -20.29 16.45 -20.92
CA VAL A 239 -20.62 15.50 -19.84
C VAL A 239 -20.92 16.22 -18.51
N LYS A 240 -20.32 17.40 -18.30
CA LYS A 240 -20.47 18.20 -17.08
C LYS A 240 -21.93 18.54 -16.79
N ASP A 241 -22.68 18.98 -17.80
CA ASP A 241 -24.06 19.46 -17.63
C ASP A 241 -25.05 18.31 -17.41
N SER A 242 -24.80 17.13 -18.00
CA SER A 242 -25.61 15.95 -17.73
C SER A 242 -25.39 15.45 -16.31
N CYS A 243 -24.15 15.35 -15.86
CA CYS A 243 -23.81 14.76 -14.57
C CYS A 243 -24.15 15.63 -13.36
N LYS A 244 -23.86 16.94 -13.42
CA LYS A 244 -24.09 17.86 -12.29
C LYS A 244 -25.57 17.90 -11.85
N ASN A 245 -26.49 17.67 -12.77
CA ASN A 245 -27.93 17.76 -12.50
C ASN A 245 -28.55 16.44 -12.00
N VAL A 246 -27.89 15.30 -12.20
CA VAL A 246 -28.43 13.97 -11.88
C VAL A 246 -27.66 13.25 -10.77
N MET A 247 -26.44 13.70 -10.46
CA MET A 247 -25.58 13.06 -9.47
C MET A 247 -24.98 14.07 -8.49
N LYS A 248 -24.97 13.69 -7.21
CA LYS A 248 -24.35 14.47 -6.14
C LYS A 248 -22.85 14.15 -6.06
N ASP A 249 -22.03 15.13 -5.73
CA ASP A 249 -20.61 14.92 -5.41
C ASP A 249 -20.42 14.06 -4.15
N LEU A 250 -19.23 13.45 -4.00
CA LEU A 250 -18.96 12.51 -2.91
C LEU A 250 -19.06 13.16 -1.52
N SER A 251 -18.64 14.41 -1.30
CA SER A 251 -18.81 15.03 0.03
C SER A 251 -20.28 15.26 0.36
N THR A 252 -21.11 15.63 -0.62
CA THR A 252 -22.58 15.68 -0.43
C THR A 252 -23.15 14.30 -0.12
N GLN A 253 -22.72 13.25 -0.84
CA GLN A 253 -23.16 11.87 -0.58
C GLN A 253 -22.77 11.40 0.84
N PHE A 254 -21.58 11.75 1.33
CA PHE A 254 -21.15 11.42 2.69
C PHE A 254 -22.12 11.94 3.76
N VAL A 255 -22.65 13.16 3.58
CA VAL A 255 -23.55 13.79 4.56
C VAL A 255 -25.00 13.33 4.38
N GLU A 256 -25.48 13.28 3.14
CA GLU A 256 -26.90 13.14 2.85
C GLU A 256 -27.36 11.71 2.57
N ARG A 257 -26.47 10.80 2.17
CA ARG A 257 -26.91 9.48 1.73
C ARG A 257 -27.57 8.71 2.87
N GLU A 258 -28.78 8.22 2.59
CA GLU A 258 -29.54 7.43 3.54
C GLU A 258 -28.96 6.02 3.67
N GLY A 259 -29.12 5.44 4.87
CA GLY A 259 -28.71 4.06 5.14
C GLY A 259 -27.22 3.86 5.46
N ILE A 260 -26.39 4.90 5.41
CA ILE A 260 -25.00 4.78 5.84
C ILE A 260 -24.62 5.88 6.82
N ASP A 261 -24.97 5.65 8.08
CA ASP A 261 -24.60 6.52 9.20
C ASP A 261 -23.27 6.05 9.80
N ILE A 262 -22.17 6.69 9.39
CA ILE A 262 -20.82 6.32 9.85
C ILE A 262 -20.58 6.88 11.26
N ASN A 263 -20.28 6.00 12.23
CA ASN A 263 -20.00 6.38 13.62
C ASN A 263 -18.66 7.10 13.75
N VAL A 264 -17.64 6.68 13.00
CA VAL A 264 -16.32 7.31 13.05
C VAL A 264 -15.79 7.52 11.64
N ALA A 265 -15.50 8.76 11.28
CA ALA A 265 -14.85 9.09 10.02
C ALA A 265 -13.66 10.02 10.27
N PHE A 266 -12.43 9.50 10.11
CA PHE A 266 -11.19 10.23 10.36
C PHE A 266 -10.31 10.28 9.12
N GLY A 267 -9.81 11.47 8.80
CA GLY A 267 -8.84 11.68 7.74
C GLY A 267 -8.67 13.15 7.42
N GLY A 268 -8.34 13.45 6.17
CA GLY A 268 -8.28 14.81 5.67
C GLY A 268 -9.50 15.19 4.82
N GLY A 269 -9.41 16.34 4.16
CA GLY A 269 -10.31 16.74 3.09
C GLY A 269 -11.36 17.77 3.48
N TRP A 270 -11.24 18.49 4.61
CA TRP A 270 -12.25 19.49 4.98
C TRP A 270 -12.50 20.54 3.88
N GLY A 271 -11.50 20.82 3.02
CA GLY A 271 -11.67 21.75 1.90
C GLY A 271 -12.71 21.29 0.86
N LYS A 272 -13.04 19.99 0.79
CA LYS A 272 -14.11 19.44 -0.07
C LYS A 272 -15.52 19.58 0.55
N PHE A 273 -15.60 19.93 1.83
CA PHE A 273 -16.84 20.08 2.56
C PHE A 273 -17.23 21.55 2.80
N THR A 274 -16.28 22.48 2.73
CA THR A 274 -16.52 23.90 3.00
C THR A 274 -16.61 24.75 1.73
N PRO A 275 -17.40 25.84 1.75
CA PRO A 275 -17.55 26.73 0.61
C PRO A 275 -16.29 27.55 0.39
N LYS A 276 -16.06 28.01 -0.85
CA LYS A 276 -14.87 28.80 -1.23
C LYS A 276 -14.70 30.10 -0.43
N GLU A 277 -15.77 30.58 0.21
CA GLU A 277 -15.77 31.74 1.11
C GLU A 277 -15.04 31.44 2.43
N VAL A 278 -14.96 30.17 2.84
CA VAL A 278 -14.08 29.71 3.92
C VAL A 278 -12.68 29.53 3.34
N GLU A 279 -11.66 30.11 3.98
CA GLU A 279 -10.27 29.98 3.53
C GLU A 279 -9.90 28.51 3.35
N GLY A 280 -9.43 28.14 2.15
CA GLY A 280 -9.07 26.76 1.80
C GLY A 280 -10.24 25.86 1.36
N GLY A 281 -11.49 26.30 1.54
CA GLY A 281 -12.68 25.65 1.00
C GLY A 281 -12.71 25.65 -0.53
N SER A 282 -13.49 24.72 -1.11
CA SER A 282 -13.55 24.54 -2.56
C SER A 282 -14.96 24.55 -3.13
N ARG A 283 -16.01 24.38 -2.32
CA ARG A 283 -17.38 24.25 -2.86
C ARG A 283 -17.85 25.54 -3.52
N LEU A 284 -18.57 25.42 -4.63
CA LEU A 284 -19.08 26.55 -5.42
C LEU A 284 -20.57 26.82 -5.20
N ASP A 285 -21.26 25.92 -4.51
CA ASP A 285 -22.69 26.00 -4.19
C ASP A 285 -23.01 26.75 -2.89
N GLY A 286 -21.99 27.25 -2.19
CA GLY A 286 -22.13 28.03 -0.96
C GLY A 286 -22.48 27.19 0.28
N ARG A 287 -22.45 25.86 0.18
CA ARG A 287 -22.81 24.95 1.28
C ARG A 287 -21.62 24.66 2.19
N ASP A 288 -21.89 24.61 3.49
CA ASP A 288 -20.97 24.09 4.50
C ASP A 288 -21.46 22.73 4.99
N LEU A 289 -20.93 21.68 4.35
CA LEU A 289 -21.35 20.30 4.62
C LEU A 289 -20.91 19.79 6.00
N ILE A 290 -19.89 20.41 6.62
CA ILE A 290 -19.53 20.07 8.01
C ILE A 290 -20.64 20.56 8.94
N GLN A 291 -21.13 21.79 8.72
CA GLN A 291 -22.24 22.31 9.51
C GLN A 291 -23.53 21.51 9.25
N GLU A 292 -23.83 21.18 8.00
CA GLU A 292 -25.00 20.36 7.66
C GLU A 292 -24.92 18.95 8.29
N TRP A 293 -23.73 18.36 8.38
CA TRP A 293 -23.54 17.10 9.10
C TRP A 293 -23.86 17.25 10.59
N LYS A 294 -23.38 18.31 11.25
CA LYS A 294 -23.69 18.60 12.67
C LYS A 294 -25.19 18.80 12.87
N ASP A 295 -25.83 19.57 12.00
CA ASP A 295 -27.27 19.86 12.05
C ASP A 295 -28.08 18.57 11.86
N LYS A 296 -27.66 17.68 10.94
CA LYS A 296 -28.25 16.35 10.76
C LYS A 296 -28.16 15.53 12.05
N GLN A 297 -26.98 15.41 12.67
CA GLN A 297 -26.83 14.65 13.91
C GLN A 297 -27.68 15.23 15.05
N ALA A 298 -27.72 16.56 15.18
CA ALA A 298 -28.56 17.24 16.16
C ALA A 298 -30.05 16.96 15.94
N SER A 299 -30.52 17.01 14.69
CA SER A 299 -31.93 16.74 14.33
C SER A 299 -32.36 15.31 14.65
N LEU A 300 -31.42 14.36 14.63
CA LEU A 300 -31.63 12.96 14.98
C LEU A 300 -31.46 12.69 16.49
N GLY A 301 -31.16 13.71 17.30
CA GLY A 301 -30.94 13.56 18.73
C GLY A 301 -29.71 12.72 19.10
N ARG A 302 -28.72 12.64 18.20
CA ARG A 302 -27.51 11.83 18.38
C ARG A 302 -26.43 12.63 19.10
N SER A 303 -25.61 11.96 19.91
CA SER A 303 -24.38 12.55 20.46
C SER A 303 -23.31 12.58 19.37
N TYR A 304 -22.75 13.76 19.09
CA TYR A 304 -21.77 13.92 18.02
C TYR A 304 -20.63 14.88 18.38
N ALA A 305 -19.49 14.71 17.72
CA ALA A 305 -18.34 15.60 17.84
C ALA A 305 -17.65 15.80 16.49
N TYR A 306 -17.10 17.01 16.28
CA TYR A 306 -16.26 17.33 15.13
C TYR A 306 -14.87 17.74 15.62
N LEU A 307 -13.84 17.02 15.16
CA LEU A 307 -12.46 17.18 15.58
C LEU A 307 -11.61 17.69 14.39
N THR A 308 -10.70 18.61 14.67
CA THR A 308 -9.90 19.32 13.66
C THR A 308 -8.42 19.34 13.97
N THR A 309 -8.03 19.12 15.23
CA THR A 309 -6.63 19.18 15.66
C THR A 309 -6.19 17.90 16.37
N LYS A 310 -4.87 17.75 16.48
CA LYS A 310 -4.25 16.66 17.25
C LYS A 310 -4.60 16.70 18.73
N ASP A 311 -4.60 17.89 19.33
CA ASP A 311 -4.97 18.06 20.74
C ASP A 311 -6.44 17.72 20.98
N GLU A 312 -7.34 18.11 20.07
CA GLU A 312 -8.74 17.71 20.13
C GLU A 312 -8.86 16.18 20.04
N LEU A 313 -8.18 15.54 19.09
CA LEU A 313 -8.22 14.08 18.94
C LEU A 313 -7.69 13.35 20.18
N ASN A 314 -6.52 13.73 20.67
CA ASN A 314 -5.85 13.04 21.78
C ASN A 314 -6.60 13.21 23.09
N ASN A 315 -7.16 14.40 23.35
CA ASN A 315 -7.88 14.70 24.59
C ASN A 315 -9.39 14.36 24.51
N PHE A 316 -9.89 13.92 23.36
CA PHE A 316 -11.30 13.57 23.21
C PHE A 316 -11.68 12.37 24.08
N ASP A 317 -12.68 12.53 24.93
CA ASP A 317 -13.33 11.43 25.65
C ASP A 317 -14.18 10.61 24.67
N ALA A 318 -13.71 9.41 24.35
CA ALA A 318 -14.35 8.50 23.41
C ALA A 318 -15.78 8.09 23.84
N THR A 319 -16.17 8.31 25.10
CA THR A 319 -17.53 8.03 25.61
C THR A 319 -18.51 9.20 25.44
N SER A 320 -18.01 10.39 25.11
CA SER A 320 -18.82 11.62 25.05
C SER A 320 -19.68 11.75 23.79
N ALA A 321 -19.36 11.04 22.71
CA ALA A 321 -20.16 11.02 21.48
C ALA A 321 -20.07 9.69 20.74
N ASP A 322 -21.18 9.31 20.09
CA ASP A 322 -21.30 8.06 19.32
C ASP A 322 -21.03 8.27 17.82
N TYR A 323 -21.07 9.52 17.36
CA TYR A 323 -20.78 9.93 15.98
C TYR A 323 -19.67 10.98 15.95
N VAL A 324 -18.50 10.65 15.43
CA VAL A 324 -17.33 11.53 15.44
C VAL A 324 -16.76 11.68 14.04
N LEU A 325 -16.76 12.92 13.55
CA LEU A 325 -16.11 13.31 12.30
C LEU A 325 -14.82 14.04 12.63
N GLY A 326 -13.69 13.58 12.09
CA GLY A 326 -12.39 14.20 12.29
C GLY A 326 -11.74 14.51 10.96
N LEU A 327 -11.62 15.80 10.62
CA LEU A 327 -11.00 16.26 9.38
C LEU A 327 -9.78 17.14 9.70
N PHE A 328 -8.60 16.55 9.69
CA PHE A 328 -7.37 17.14 10.25
C PHE A 328 -6.50 17.87 9.22
N SER A 329 -6.82 17.77 7.93
CA SER A 329 -6.09 18.44 6.86
C SER A 329 -7.05 18.97 5.80
N ARG A 330 -6.68 20.07 5.13
CA ARG A 330 -7.45 20.65 4.03
C ARG A 330 -7.64 19.64 2.90
N SER A 331 -6.60 18.87 2.61
CA SER A 331 -6.55 17.85 1.57
C SER A 331 -6.17 16.50 2.19
N HIS A 332 -5.33 15.70 1.55
CA HIS A 332 -4.76 14.50 2.18
C HIS A 332 -3.95 14.86 3.44
N MET A 333 -3.76 13.87 4.31
CA MET A 333 -2.88 14.00 5.47
C MET A 333 -1.41 14.18 5.04
N GLN A 334 -0.59 14.69 5.95
CA GLN A 334 0.85 14.79 5.75
C GLN A 334 1.50 13.41 5.72
N TYR A 335 2.60 13.29 4.97
CA TYR A 335 3.43 12.09 5.04
C TYR A 335 4.08 11.99 6.42
N ARG A 336 4.15 10.80 7.01
CA ARG A 336 4.82 10.52 8.28
C ARG A 336 6.22 11.11 8.34
N ALA A 337 7.03 10.88 7.31
CA ALA A 337 8.38 11.41 7.17
C ALA A 337 8.48 12.96 7.26
N PHE A 338 7.39 13.68 7.01
CA PHE A 338 7.32 15.13 6.98
C PHE A 338 6.32 15.72 7.97
N GLN A 339 5.81 14.91 8.90
CA GLN A 339 4.90 15.38 9.95
C GLN A 339 5.64 16.26 10.97
N THR A 340 4.94 17.28 11.45
CA THR A 340 5.29 18.08 12.62
C THR A 340 4.61 17.51 13.87
N PRO A 341 5.00 17.94 15.09
CA PRO A 341 4.34 17.50 16.31
C PRO A 341 2.83 17.76 16.34
N ASP A 342 2.34 18.76 15.61
CA ASP A 342 0.94 19.18 15.56
C ASP A 342 0.09 18.36 14.57
N ASP A 343 0.73 17.60 13.69
CA ASP A 343 0.04 16.77 12.71
C ASP A 343 -0.52 15.48 13.36
N VAL A 344 -1.75 15.15 13.00
CA VAL A 344 -2.39 13.88 13.35
C VAL A 344 -1.89 12.77 12.43
N ASN A 345 -1.53 11.62 13.01
CA ASN A 345 -1.07 10.45 12.25
C ASN A 345 -2.10 9.30 12.22
N LEU A 346 -1.87 8.28 11.39
CA LEU A 346 -2.77 7.14 11.22
C LEU A 346 -2.94 6.37 12.53
N THR A 347 -1.85 6.21 13.27
CA THR A 347 -1.85 5.51 14.56
C THR A 347 -2.80 6.17 15.57
N GLU A 348 -2.75 7.49 15.69
CA GLU A 348 -3.62 8.27 16.59
C GLU A 348 -5.09 8.18 16.18
N MET A 349 -5.38 8.28 14.87
CA MET A 349 -6.75 8.16 14.36
C MET A 349 -7.34 6.77 14.64
N VAL A 350 -6.60 5.69 14.36
CA VAL A 350 -7.11 4.33 14.59
C VAL A 350 -7.26 4.00 16.06
N LYS A 351 -6.34 4.46 16.91
CA LYS A 351 -6.47 4.33 18.38
C LYS A 351 -7.80 4.91 18.85
N LYS A 352 -8.08 6.16 18.49
CA LYS A 352 -9.33 6.82 18.90
C LYS A 352 -10.55 6.16 18.26
N ALA A 353 -10.47 5.76 17.00
CA ALA A 353 -11.57 5.08 16.32
C ALA A 353 -11.93 3.76 17.03
N LEU A 354 -10.95 2.96 17.42
CA LEU A 354 -11.18 1.72 18.16
C LEU A 354 -11.76 1.97 19.56
N GLU A 355 -11.32 3.01 20.27
CA GLU A 355 -11.90 3.39 21.57
C GLU A 355 -13.41 3.70 21.45
N ILE A 356 -13.82 4.39 20.39
CA ILE A 356 -15.23 4.71 20.13
C ILE A 356 -15.98 3.45 19.68
N LEU A 357 -15.51 2.77 18.63
CA LEU A 357 -16.23 1.69 17.94
C LEU A 357 -16.44 0.43 18.80
N LYS A 358 -15.52 0.14 19.74
CA LYS A 358 -15.69 -0.97 20.68
C LYS A 358 -16.89 -0.83 21.61
N ARG A 359 -17.45 0.38 21.75
CA ARG A 359 -18.69 0.62 22.51
C ARG A 359 -19.94 0.16 21.75
N GLY A 360 -19.84 -0.11 20.46
CA GLY A 360 -20.93 -0.60 19.62
C GLY A 360 -21.53 -1.91 20.18
N PRO A 361 -22.83 -1.95 20.49
CA PRO A 361 -23.44 -3.08 21.20
C PRO A 361 -23.38 -4.39 20.42
N ASN A 362 -23.45 -4.33 19.09
CA ASN A 362 -23.41 -5.49 18.19
C ASN A 362 -22.03 -5.72 17.55
N GLY A 363 -20.99 -5.07 18.07
CA GLY A 363 -19.66 -5.03 17.46
C GLY A 363 -19.52 -3.95 16.39
N PHE A 364 -18.44 -4.01 15.62
CA PHE A 364 -18.11 -2.97 14.64
C PHE A 364 -17.47 -3.49 13.35
N VAL A 365 -17.55 -2.66 12.29
CA VAL A 365 -16.80 -2.83 11.04
C VAL A 365 -15.95 -1.58 10.82
N LEU A 366 -14.64 -1.74 10.72
CA LEU A 366 -13.71 -0.64 10.54
C LEU A 366 -12.89 -0.84 9.26
N PHE A 367 -12.94 0.15 8.36
CA PHE A 367 -12.02 0.25 7.23
C PHE A 367 -10.92 1.27 7.56
N VAL A 368 -9.66 0.86 7.34
CA VAL A 368 -8.47 1.68 7.58
C VAL A 368 -7.59 1.69 6.34
N GLU A 369 -7.15 2.88 5.92
CA GLU A 369 -6.34 3.07 4.72
C GLU A 369 -5.02 3.81 5.01
N GLY A 370 -3.91 3.18 4.66
CA GLY A 370 -2.59 3.81 4.54
C GLY A 370 -2.38 4.41 3.14
N ALA A 371 -3.16 5.43 2.79
CA ALA A 371 -3.25 5.99 1.43
C ALA A 371 -1.96 6.64 0.91
N LYS A 372 -1.10 7.08 1.82
CA LYS A 372 0.13 7.80 1.47
C LYS A 372 1.22 6.87 0.93
N ILE A 373 1.07 5.55 1.04
CA ILE A 373 1.96 4.56 0.42
C ILE A 373 1.94 4.74 -1.11
N ASP A 374 0.75 4.68 -1.73
CA ASP A 374 0.52 4.94 -3.16
C ASP A 374 1.06 6.31 -3.58
N HIS A 375 0.72 7.36 -2.83
CA HIS A 375 1.20 8.69 -3.17
C HIS A 375 2.74 8.76 -3.18
N GLY A 376 3.41 8.15 -2.21
CA GLY A 376 4.87 8.05 -2.17
C GLY A 376 5.41 7.37 -3.42
N HIS A 377 4.83 6.24 -3.82
CA HIS A 377 5.19 5.54 -5.04
C HIS A 377 4.95 6.38 -6.31
N HIS A 378 3.79 7.03 -6.44
CA HIS A 378 3.47 7.94 -7.54
C HIS A 378 4.50 9.08 -7.70
N TYR A 379 5.03 9.61 -6.60
CA TYR A 379 6.09 10.64 -6.66
C TYR A 379 7.49 10.07 -6.93
N GLY A 380 7.61 8.75 -7.08
CA GLY A 380 8.88 8.04 -7.25
C GLY A 380 9.72 8.04 -5.97
N ASN A 381 9.08 8.14 -4.80
CA ASN A 381 9.72 8.31 -3.50
C ASN A 381 9.47 7.08 -2.62
N ALA A 382 10.37 6.10 -2.76
CA ALA A 382 10.36 4.86 -1.98
C ALA A 382 10.55 5.10 -0.48
N TYR A 383 11.28 6.14 -0.06
CA TYR A 383 11.45 6.43 1.37
C TYR A 383 10.10 6.69 2.02
N THR A 384 9.33 7.62 1.46
CA THR A 384 7.99 7.92 1.99
C THR A 384 7.05 6.72 1.88
N ALA A 385 7.03 5.99 0.76
CA ALA A 385 6.15 4.82 0.62
C ALA A 385 6.46 3.72 1.67
N ILE A 386 7.75 3.49 1.94
CA ILE A 386 8.20 2.53 2.95
C ILE A 386 7.87 3.01 4.36
N ASP A 387 8.12 4.28 4.68
CA ASP A 387 7.85 4.87 6.01
C ASP A 387 6.35 4.84 6.35
N GLU A 388 5.48 5.13 5.38
CA GLU A 388 4.02 4.99 5.51
C GLU A 388 3.60 3.53 5.72
N THR A 389 4.26 2.59 5.06
CA THR A 389 4.01 1.14 5.25
C THR A 389 4.39 0.70 6.67
N ILE A 390 5.46 1.27 7.25
CA ILE A 390 5.86 1.02 8.64
C ILE A 390 4.82 1.60 9.60
N GLU A 391 4.22 2.76 9.31
CA GLU A 391 3.14 3.28 10.16
C GLU A 391 1.92 2.35 10.14
N LEU A 392 1.51 1.88 8.95
CA LEU A 392 0.44 0.91 8.82
C LEU A 392 0.74 -0.36 9.63
N GLU A 393 1.99 -0.81 9.67
CA GLU A 393 2.45 -1.95 10.46
C GLU A 393 2.27 -1.77 11.96
N GLU A 394 2.64 -0.60 12.48
CA GLU A 394 2.43 -0.21 13.87
C GLU A 394 0.94 -0.17 14.23
N VAL A 395 0.12 0.35 13.31
CA VAL A 395 -1.34 0.45 13.48
C VAL A 395 -1.99 -0.94 13.50
N VAL A 396 -1.60 -1.83 12.59
CA VAL A 396 -2.12 -3.21 12.57
C VAL A 396 -1.70 -3.94 13.84
N GLN A 397 -0.46 -3.77 14.31
CA GLN A 397 -0.03 -4.35 15.59
C GLN A 397 -0.85 -3.81 16.76
N TYR A 398 -1.12 -2.50 16.78
CA TYR A 398 -1.99 -1.92 17.80
C TYR A 398 -3.39 -2.53 17.78
N ALA A 399 -4.01 -2.70 16.62
CA ALA A 399 -5.33 -3.31 16.50
C ALA A 399 -5.33 -4.77 16.99
N VAL A 400 -4.29 -5.52 16.64
CA VAL A 400 -4.03 -6.88 17.14
C VAL A 400 -3.98 -6.92 18.67
N ASP A 401 -3.22 -6.02 19.29
CA ASP A 401 -3.03 -6.00 20.75
C ASP A 401 -4.29 -5.52 21.50
N ASN A 402 -5.21 -4.89 20.77
CA ASN A 402 -6.40 -4.25 21.33
C ASN A 402 -7.70 -4.93 20.89
N THR A 403 -7.68 -6.08 20.24
CA THR A 403 -8.89 -6.83 19.89
C THR A 403 -8.74 -8.30 20.27
N ASP A 404 -9.86 -8.99 20.51
CA ASP A 404 -9.83 -10.42 20.78
C ASP A 404 -9.83 -11.18 19.45
N GLU A 405 -8.79 -11.97 19.20
CA GLU A 405 -8.70 -12.77 17.98
C GLU A 405 -9.86 -13.75 17.81
N SER A 406 -10.46 -14.21 18.92
CA SER A 406 -11.59 -15.12 18.85
C SER A 406 -12.88 -14.45 18.39
N ASP A 407 -13.01 -13.12 18.44
CA ASP A 407 -14.22 -12.41 18.03
C ASP A 407 -14.00 -11.35 16.93
N THR A 408 -12.76 -11.10 16.54
CA THR A 408 -12.39 -10.06 15.58
C THR A 408 -11.65 -10.61 14.38
N LEU A 409 -12.25 -10.49 13.19
CA LEU A 409 -11.57 -10.73 11.92
C LEU A 409 -10.70 -9.50 11.58
N ILE A 410 -9.40 -9.70 11.39
CA ILE A 410 -8.50 -8.68 10.85
C ILE A 410 -7.98 -9.16 9.50
N VAL A 411 -8.16 -8.32 8.48
CA VAL A 411 -7.63 -8.52 7.13
C VAL A 411 -6.72 -7.35 6.78
N VAL A 412 -5.53 -7.64 6.28
CA VAL A 412 -4.62 -6.66 5.69
C VAL A 412 -4.44 -7.03 4.23
N SER A 413 -4.62 -6.07 3.32
CA SER A 413 -4.36 -6.24 1.90
C SER A 413 -3.82 -4.94 1.30
N SER A 414 -3.58 -4.98 0.00
CA SER A 414 -3.50 -3.81 -0.85
C SER A 414 -4.63 -3.84 -1.87
N ASP A 415 -4.87 -2.71 -2.52
CA ASP A 415 -5.80 -2.53 -3.62
C ASP A 415 -5.13 -2.76 -4.99
N HIS A 416 -3.87 -2.34 -5.15
CA HIS A 416 -3.05 -2.61 -6.33
C HIS A 416 -1.56 -2.54 -6.01
N ALA A 417 -0.73 -2.99 -6.96
CA ALA A 417 0.72 -2.85 -6.84
C ALA A 417 1.20 -1.50 -7.42
N HIS A 418 2.52 -1.29 -7.42
CA HIS A 418 3.22 -0.26 -8.19
C HIS A 418 4.29 -0.91 -9.06
N THR A 419 4.85 -0.15 -10.01
CA THR A 419 6.01 -0.58 -10.79
C THR A 419 7.33 -0.54 -10.02
N PHE A 420 7.26 -0.47 -8.68
CA PHE A 420 8.37 -0.55 -7.75
C PHE A 420 9.04 -1.93 -7.78
N LYS A 421 10.38 -1.94 -7.85
CA LYS A 421 11.20 -3.16 -7.91
C LYS A 421 12.42 -3.06 -7.01
N ILE A 422 12.86 -4.24 -6.56
CA ILE A 422 14.11 -4.44 -5.82
C ILE A 422 15.07 -5.18 -6.76
N ASN A 423 16.10 -4.50 -7.23
CA ASN A 423 17.10 -5.04 -8.13
C ASN A 423 18.10 -5.95 -7.40
N GLY A 424 18.52 -7.02 -8.08
CA GLY A 424 19.64 -7.85 -7.66
C GLY A 424 20.97 -7.26 -8.12
N TYR A 425 22.10 -7.49 -7.44
CA TYR A 425 22.29 -8.44 -6.32
C TYR A 425 23.00 -7.76 -5.13
N PRO A 426 22.28 -6.99 -4.29
CA PRO A 426 22.87 -6.38 -3.10
C PRO A 426 23.26 -7.43 -2.05
N GLU A 427 24.38 -7.18 -1.36
CA GLU A 427 24.75 -7.92 -0.16
C GLU A 427 23.73 -7.70 0.97
N ARG A 428 23.61 -8.69 1.87
CA ARG A 428 22.74 -8.54 3.05
C ARG A 428 23.23 -7.41 3.94
N GLY A 429 22.29 -6.73 4.60
CA GLY A 429 22.59 -5.64 5.52
C GLY A 429 22.97 -4.31 4.86
N LEU A 430 23.17 -4.28 3.52
CA LEU A 430 23.32 -3.03 2.77
C LEU A 430 22.10 -2.14 2.96
N ASP A 431 22.33 -0.83 2.96
CA ASP A 431 21.25 0.15 2.88
C ASP A 431 20.52 -0.02 1.55
N MET A 432 19.21 -0.29 1.61
CA MET A 432 18.43 -0.56 0.40
C MET A 432 18.20 0.69 -0.45
N TYR A 433 18.36 1.91 0.10
CA TYR A 433 18.21 3.12 -0.70
C TYR A 433 19.42 3.38 -1.61
N GLY A 434 20.54 2.69 -1.35
CA GLY A 434 21.80 2.87 -2.06
C GLY A 434 21.94 2.07 -3.37
N PRO A 435 23.15 2.08 -3.95
CA PRO A 435 23.47 1.29 -5.14
C PRO A 435 23.48 -0.21 -4.83
N ALA A 436 23.04 -1.00 -5.81
CA ALA A 436 23.30 -2.44 -5.82
C ALA A 436 24.79 -2.66 -6.14
N SER A 437 25.44 -3.60 -5.47
CA SER A 437 26.88 -3.85 -5.60
C SER A 437 27.31 -4.00 -7.07
N PHE A 438 28.34 -3.25 -7.47
CA PHE A 438 28.92 -3.29 -8.82
C PHE A 438 29.42 -4.69 -9.23
N LEU A 439 29.88 -5.48 -8.25
CA LEU A 439 30.60 -6.73 -8.49
C LEU A 439 29.72 -7.86 -9.00
N ALA A 440 28.42 -7.83 -8.68
CA ALA A 440 27.52 -8.90 -9.11
C ALA A 440 27.13 -8.82 -10.59
N GLY A 441 27.37 -7.68 -11.26
CA GLY A 441 27.15 -7.52 -12.70
C GLY A 441 28.34 -7.95 -13.57
N GLY A 442 29.54 -8.11 -13.00
CA GLY A 442 30.79 -8.39 -13.74
C GLY A 442 31.39 -9.78 -13.50
N MET A 443 31.06 -10.46 -12.39
CA MET A 443 31.61 -11.79 -12.11
C MET A 443 30.94 -12.94 -12.88
N GLN A 444 29.99 -12.65 -13.78
CA GLN A 444 29.41 -13.66 -14.65
C GLN A 444 30.26 -13.81 -15.92
N LYS A 445 31.44 -14.45 -15.77
CA LYS A 445 32.33 -14.92 -16.86
C LYS A 445 32.91 -13.83 -17.77
N GLY A 446 33.79 -12.98 -17.25
CA GLY A 446 34.77 -12.24 -18.04
C GLY A 446 34.22 -11.09 -18.90
N GLY A 447 33.08 -10.51 -18.53
CA GLY A 447 32.61 -9.24 -19.10
C GLY A 447 33.05 -8.06 -18.23
N PRO A 448 33.32 -6.87 -18.80
CA PRO A 448 33.63 -5.70 -18.00
C PRO A 448 32.43 -5.37 -17.09
N PRO A 449 32.65 -4.94 -15.84
CA PRO A 449 31.56 -4.47 -14.99
C PRO A 449 30.80 -3.34 -15.71
N PRO A 450 29.51 -3.12 -15.38
CA PRO A 450 28.83 -1.93 -15.87
C PRO A 450 29.64 -0.69 -15.47
N SER A 451 29.90 0.20 -16.42
CA SER A 451 30.74 1.39 -16.20
C SER A 451 30.20 2.35 -15.13
N LEU A 452 28.95 2.18 -14.70
CA LEU A 452 28.25 3.01 -13.71
C LEU A 452 27.35 2.14 -12.80
N PRO A 453 27.10 2.55 -11.55
CA PRO A 453 26.25 1.79 -10.63
C PRO A 453 24.79 1.84 -11.05
N TYR A 454 23.97 1.00 -10.43
CA TYR A 454 22.52 1.04 -10.53
C TYR A 454 21.92 0.90 -9.12
N PRO A 455 20.73 1.47 -8.84
CA PRO A 455 20.16 1.44 -7.50
C PRO A 455 19.58 0.07 -7.16
N ILE A 456 19.47 -0.24 -5.86
CA ILE A 456 18.70 -1.39 -5.37
C ILE A 456 17.21 -1.16 -5.59
N LEU A 457 16.70 0.00 -5.18
CA LEU A 457 15.29 0.36 -5.35
C LEU A 457 15.09 1.18 -6.63
N GLN A 458 14.15 0.76 -7.48
CA GLN A 458 13.81 1.48 -8.70
C GLN A 458 12.34 1.34 -9.06
N TYR A 459 11.90 2.15 -10.01
CA TYR A 459 10.59 2.05 -10.64
C TYR A 459 10.74 1.76 -12.14
N ALA A 460 9.72 1.15 -12.76
CA ALA A 460 9.75 0.97 -14.22
C ALA A 460 9.52 2.32 -14.95
N ASN A 461 8.66 3.17 -14.40
CA ASN A 461 8.40 4.52 -14.88
C ASN A 461 8.23 5.50 -13.71
N GLY A 462 8.20 6.81 -13.97
CA GLY A 462 7.91 7.81 -12.93
C GLY A 462 8.86 9.00 -12.90
N PRO A 463 8.75 9.85 -11.86
CA PRO A 463 9.36 11.18 -11.84
C PRO A 463 10.88 11.18 -11.74
N GLY A 464 11.48 10.06 -11.31
CA GLY A 464 12.93 9.91 -11.24
C GLY A 464 13.56 9.36 -12.53
N GLY A 465 12.79 9.23 -13.61
CA GLY A 465 13.31 8.93 -14.95
C GLY A 465 13.95 10.17 -15.59
N THR A 466 14.89 9.94 -16.51
CA THR A 466 15.58 10.99 -17.25
C THR A 466 15.15 11.01 -18.72
N ARG A 467 15.45 12.09 -19.44
CA ARG A 467 15.06 12.26 -20.86
C ARG A 467 16.19 11.86 -21.80
N THR A 468 17.45 11.99 -21.37
CA THR A 468 18.61 11.60 -22.17
C THR A 468 19.47 10.56 -21.47
N LYS A 469 20.31 9.90 -22.27
CA LYS A 469 21.30 8.94 -21.76
C LYS A 469 22.32 9.64 -20.86
N GLU A 470 22.76 10.84 -21.24
CA GLU A 470 23.75 11.61 -20.49
C GLU A 470 23.23 11.98 -19.09
N GLU A 471 21.96 12.38 -18.98
CA GLU A 471 21.31 12.62 -17.69
C GLU A 471 21.21 11.33 -16.86
N GLN A 472 20.90 10.21 -17.50
CA GLN A 472 20.82 8.91 -16.83
C GLN A 472 22.18 8.48 -16.29
N ASP A 473 23.22 8.60 -17.11
CA ASP A 473 24.58 8.24 -16.77
C ASP A 473 25.13 9.18 -15.67
N ALA A 474 24.82 10.47 -15.71
CA ALA A 474 25.16 11.41 -14.64
C ALA A 474 24.46 11.05 -13.32
N LYS A 475 23.16 10.73 -13.35
CA LYS A 475 22.42 10.31 -12.15
C LYS A 475 22.99 9.01 -11.58
N ARG A 476 23.34 8.05 -12.43
CA ARG A 476 24.01 6.80 -12.01
C ARG A 476 25.38 7.09 -11.40
N ALA A 477 26.19 7.95 -12.02
CA ALA A 477 27.49 8.34 -11.47
C ALA A 477 27.35 8.94 -10.05
N ALA A 478 26.28 9.67 -9.74
CA ALA A 478 26.06 10.24 -8.40
C ALA A 478 25.84 9.18 -7.29
N LEU A 479 25.44 7.94 -7.63
CA LEU A 479 25.27 6.87 -6.62
C LEU A 479 26.59 6.39 -6.00
N THR A 480 27.73 6.84 -6.51
CA THR A 480 29.06 6.42 -6.05
C THR A 480 29.45 7.12 -4.74
N GLU A 481 28.74 8.20 -4.39
CA GLU A 481 28.83 8.83 -3.10
C GLU A 481 28.18 7.93 -2.04
N ILE A 482 29.02 7.45 -1.11
CA ILE A 482 28.64 6.56 -0.01
C ILE A 482 28.94 7.30 1.29
N GLY A 483 27.95 7.43 2.15
CA GLY A 483 28.07 8.12 3.44
C GLY A 483 26.71 8.54 3.98
N PRO A 484 26.68 9.18 5.17
CA PRO A 484 25.46 9.71 5.75
C PRO A 484 24.84 10.84 4.91
N ASP A 485 25.67 11.60 4.18
CA ASP A 485 25.26 12.75 3.37
C ASP A 485 24.88 12.39 1.93
N ALA A 486 24.89 11.09 1.58
CA ALA A 486 24.60 10.66 0.22
C ALA A 486 23.16 11.01 -0.18
N GLU A 487 22.98 11.64 -1.35
CA GLU A 487 21.68 12.16 -1.80
C GLU A 487 20.56 11.11 -1.80
N TRP A 488 20.87 9.85 -2.09
CA TRP A 488 19.91 8.76 -2.12
C TRP A 488 19.34 8.38 -0.74
N ARG A 489 19.89 8.94 0.35
CA ARG A 489 19.35 8.86 1.72
C ARG A 489 18.36 9.98 2.04
N ASP A 490 18.29 11.04 1.22
CA ASP A 490 17.35 12.15 1.42
C ASP A 490 15.91 11.62 1.34
N PRO A 491 15.05 11.87 2.35
CA PRO A 491 13.62 11.54 2.30
C PRO A 491 12.87 12.14 1.10
N HIS A 492 13.41 13.16 0.42
CA HIS A 492 12.87 13.74 -0.81
C HIS A 492 13.44 13.12 -2.10
N TYR A 493 14.38 12.17 -1.99
CA TYR A 493 15.02 11.56 -3.15
C TYR A 493 14.03 10.80 -4.02
N LYS A 494 14.12 11.02 -5.34
CA LYS A 494 13.33 10.31 -6.34
C LYS A 494 14.14 9.17 -6.92
N GLN A 495 13.78 7.94 -6.57
CA GLN A 495 14.44 6.74 -7.10
C GLN A 495 14.38 6.72 -8.62
N PHE A 496 15.36 6.04 -9.22
CA PHE A 496 15.45 5.91 -10.66
C PHE A 496 14.17 5.30 -11.23
N ALA A 497 13.80 5.81 -12.40
CA ALA A 497 12.78 5.17 -13.21
C ALA A 497 13.33 4.92 -14.62
N GLY A 498 12.94 3.79 -15.22
CA GLY A 498 13.32 3.46 -16.60
C GLY A 498 12.73 4.42 -17.63
N ILE A 499 11.53 4.95 -17.39
CA ILE A 499 10.84 5.91 -18.25
C ILE A 499 10.40 7.11 -17.42
N TYR A 500 10.71 8.32 -17.86
CA TYR A 500 10.20 9.54 -17.22
C TYR A 500 8.68 9.66 -17.40
N LEU A 501 7.96 9.78 -16.28
CA LEU A 501 6.58 10.24 -16.23
C LEU A 501 6.42 11.24 -15.08
N PRO A 502 5.51 12.23 -15.17
CA PRO A 502 5.26 13.18 -14.07
C PRO A 502 4.75 12.52 -12.78
N LYS A 503 4.12 11.34 -12.90
CA LYS A 503 3.77 10.43 -11.83
C LYS A 503 4.07 9.01 -12.28
N GLU A 504 4.53 8.19 -11.37
CA GLU A 504 4.66 6.75 -11.58
C GLU A 504 3.27 6.10 -11.71
N THR A 505 3.16 4.98 -12.43
CA THR A 505 1.89 4.25 -12.62
C THR A 505 1.74 3.10 -11.65
N HIS A 506 0.52 2.70 -11.32
CA HIS A 506 0.30 1.43 -10.61
C HIS A 506 0.88 0.22 -11.36
N GLY A 507 1.04 -0.88 -10.64
CA GLY A 507 1.42 -2.20 -11.15
C GLY A 507 0.21 -3.13 -11.16
N GLY A 508 0.08 -3.94 -12.21
CA GLY A 508 -0.95 -4.98 -12.34
C GLY A 508 -0.55 -6.32 -11.72
N ASP A 509 0.44 -6.31 -10.81
CA ASP A 509 0.86 -7.51 -10.06
C ASP A 509 -0.23 -7.89 -9.05
N ASP A 510 -0.41 -9.18 -8.79
CA ASP A 510 -1.20 -9.66 -7.64
C ASP A 510 -0.60 -9.11 -6.34
N VAL A 511 -1.47 -8.78 -5.37
CA VAL A 511 -1.08 -8.26 -4.05
C VAL A 511 -1.36 -9.24 -2.93
N GLY A 512 -0.69 -9.08 -1.78
CA GLY A 512 -0.84 -10.00 -0.65
C GLY A 512 -2.12 -9.74 0.15
N ILE A 513 -2.75 -10.82 0.61
CA ILE A 513 -3.83 -10.81 1.62
C ILE A 513 -3.28 -11.51 2.87
N PHE A 514 -3.43 -10.91 4.05
CA PHE A 514 -3.04 -11.48 5.34
C PHE A 514 -4.22 -11.43 6.28
N ALA A 515 -4.57 -12.54 6.92
CA ALA A 515 -5.78 -12.60 7.74
C ALA A 515 -5.65 -13.43 9.03
N ARG A 516 -6.35 -12.98 10.08
CA ARG A 516 -6.51 -13.70 11.35
C ARG A 516 -7.92 -13.52 11.93
N GLY A 517 -8.30 -14.39 12.86
CA GLY A 517 -9.63 -14.41 13.48
C GLY A 517 -10.68 -15.22 12.70
N PRO A 518 -11.98 -15.09 13.03
CA PRO A 518 -13.03 -15.91 12.42
C PRO A 518 -13.19 -15.67 10.92
N GLY A 519 -13.30 -16.74 10.16
CA GLY A 519 -13.34 -16.71 8.68
C GLY A 519 -12.00 -16.49 7.97
N ALA A 520 -10.92 -16.15 8.68
CA ALA A 520 -9.62 -15.86 8.05
C ALA A 520 -9.04 -17.04 7.24
N HIS A 521 -9.38 -18.27 7.59
CA HIS A 521 -8.94 -19.48 6.88
C HIS A 521 -9.48 -19.61 5.45
N LEU A 522 -10.49 -18.82 5.08
CA LEU A 522 -11.02 -18.72 3.73
C LEU A 522 -10.15 -17.82 2.82
N LEU A 523 -9.32 -16.95 3.39
CA LEU A 523 -8.44 -16.03 2.66
C LEU A 523 -7.07 -16.68 2.38
N ARG A 524 -7.07 -17.72 1.55
CA ARG A 524 -5.87 -18.46 1.12
C ARG A 524 -5.93 -18.86 -0.35
N GLY A 525 -4.77 -18.92 -1.00
CA GLY A 525 -4.66 -19.23 -2.43
C GLY A 525 -4.64 -17.98 -3.31
N SER A 526 -5.01 -18.10 -4.58
CA SER A 526 -5.16 -16.97 -5.52
C SER A 526 -6.65 -16.64 -5.68
N LEU A 527 -7.03 -15.44 -5.28
CA LEU A 527 -8.41 -15.03 -5.07
C LEU A 527 -8.71 -13.79 -5.92
N GLU A 528 -9.97 -13.62 -6.32
CA GLU A 528 -10.42 -12.33 -6.86
C GLU A 528 -10.47 -11.29 -5.73
N GLU A 529 -10.10 -10.05 -6.02
CA GLU A 529 -10.09 -8.98 -5.02
C GLU A 529 -11.44 -8.78 -4.32
N ASN A 530 -12.53 -8.87 -5.08
CA ASN A 530 -13.88 -8.70 -4.54
C ASN A 530 -14.28 -9.80 -3.55
N TYR A 531 -13.55 -10.92 -3.50
CA TYR A 531 -13.78 -11.99 -2.53
C TYR A 531 -13.53 -11.55 -1.08
N ILE A 532 -12.66 -10.56 -0.84
CA ILE A 532 -12.38 -10.01 0.50
C ILE A 532 -13.68 -9.52 1.16
N HIS A 533 -14.50 -8.76 0.44
CA HIS A 533 -15.82 -8.30 0.89
C HIS A 533 -16.71 -9.48 1.31
N HIS A 534 -16.77 -10.52 0.48
CA HIS A 534 -17.64 -11.67 0.71
C HIS A 534 -17.22 -12.46 1.95
N VAL A 535 -15.92 -12.64 2.19
CA VAL A 535 -15.45 -13.30 3.42
C VAL A 535 -15.73 -12.47 4.68
N ILE A 536 -15.55 -11.15 4.62
CA ILE A 536 -15.87 -10.26 5.75
C ILE A 536 -17.36 -10.39 6.10
N ASN A 537 -18.24 -10.33 5.10
CA ASN A 537 -19.68 -10.45 5.31
C ASN A 537 -20.09 -11.85 5.79
N TRP A 538 -19.48 -12.90 5.23
CA TRP A 538 -19.68 -14.29 5.67
C TRP A 538 -19.34 -14.44 7.16
N ALA A 539 -18.18 -13.91 7.59
CA ALA A 539 -17.70 -14.01 8.96
C ALA A 539 -18.56 -13.22 9.95
N LEU A 540 -19.09 -12.06 9.53
CA LEU A 540 -19.91 -11.19 10.37
C LEU A 540 -21.39 -11.61 10.43
N CYS A 541 -21.81 -12.62 9.65
CA CYS A 541 -23.21 -12.95 9.39
C CYS A 541 -24.05 -11.74 8.93
N GLN A 542 -23.56 -11.03 7.90
CA GLN A 542 -24.28 -9.90 7.33
C GLN A 542 -24.40 -10.02 5.81
N GLY A 543 -25.45 -9.41 5.26
CA GLY A 543 -25.74 -9.41 3.82
C GLY A 543 -26.64 -10.56 3.36
N ASP A 544 -26.85 -10.60 2.05
CA ASP A 544 -27.90 -11.43 1.41
C ASP A 544 -27.35 -12.72 0.76
N TYR A 545 -26.22 -13.21 1.28
CA TYR A 545 -25.47 -14.35 0.74
C TYR A 545 -25.29 -15.46 1.80
N LEU A 546 -24.65 -16.58 1.43
CA LEU A 546 -24.24 -17.60 2.40
C LEU A 546 -23.35 -16.99 3.49
N THR A 547 -23.64 -17.28 4.75
CA THR A 547 -22.89 -16.82 5.93
C THR A 547 -22.56 -17.96 6.89
N VAL A 548 -21.69 -17.68 7.88
CA VAL A 548 -21.40 -18.65 8.96
C VAL A 548 -22.61 -18.92 9.87
N CYS A 549 -23.67 -18.10 9.80
CA CYS A 549 -24.91 -18.32 10.55
C CYS A 549 -25.90 -19.25 9.84
N ASP A 550 -25.61 -19.64 8.58
CA ASP A 550 -26.37 -20.64 7.84
C ASP A 550 -25.83 -22.07 8.02
N GLU A 551 -24.65 -22.21 8.65
CA GLU A 551 -24.02 -23.47 9.06
C GLU A 551 -24.46 -23.88 10.48
#